data_AF-A0A328HC91-F1
#
_entry.id   AF-A0A328HC91-F1
#
_cell.length_a   1.000
_cell.length_b   1.000
_cell.length_c   1.000
_cell.angle_alpha   90.00
_cell.angle_beta   90.00
_cell.angle_gamma   90.00
#
_symmetry.space_group_name_H-M   'P 1'
#
loop_
_entity.id
_entity.type
_entity.pdbx_description
1 polymer ?
#
loop_
_entity_poly.entity_id
_entity_poly.type
_entity_poly.pdbx_seq_one_letter_code
_entity_poly.pdbx_strand_id
1 'polypeptide(L)'
;MDSAVVAETLEAIGASALSLAAELRRVADPGRAGADVLPYNLESLQDEADPLGDLADACLDGLAGVARMEARLAAVKVNLAAGFAAAEAALAAPDASRSERDVLQMSVTAEVAGALTVSEGSAARFLEESARLSGDLPLTLAALGAGTISWQHVR
;
A
#
# COMPACT_ATOMS: atom_id res chain seq x y z
N MET A 1 9.69 15.72 3.49
CA MET A 1 9.16 14.69 2.58
C MET A 1 10.27 14.31 1.61
N ASP A 2 10.64 13.04 1.57
CA ASP A 2 11.58 12.54 0.58
C ASP A 2 10.80 12.09 -0.67
N SER A 3 10.76 12.94 -1.69
CA SER A 3 10.03 12.67 -2.93
C SER A 3 10.59 11.49 -3.72
N ALA A 4 11.89 11.17 -3.55
CA ALA A 4 12.50 10.02 -4.19
C ALA A 4 11.97 8.71 -3.58
N VAL A 5 11.91 8.62 -2.25
CA VAL A 5 11.35 7.45 -1.54
C VAL A 5 9.89 7.21 -1.92
N VAL A 6 9.09 8.28 -2.07
CA VAL A 6 7.70 8.17 -2.52
C VAL A 6 7.61 7.63 -3.95
N ALA A 7 8.43 8.14 -4.86
CA ALA A 7 8.48 7.67 -6.25
C ALA A 7 8.90 6.20 -6.34
N GLU A 8 9.97 5.81 -5.66
CA GLU A 8 10.43 4.41 -5.57
C GLU A 8 9.33 3.48 -5.03
N THR A 9 8.59 3.92 -4.01
CA THR A 9 7.49 3.14 -3.45
C THR A 9 6.36 2.94 -4.46
N LEU A 10 6.04 3.97 -5.25
CA LEU A 10 5.02 3.89 -6.31
C LEU A 10 5.46 2.99 -7.47
N GLU A 11 6.73 3.05 -7.86
CA GLU A 11 7.31 2.14 -8.86
C GLU A 11 7.25 0.68 -8.38
N ALA A 12 7.57 0.42 -7.11
CA ALA A 12 7.46 -0.90 -6.51
C ALA A 12 6.01 -1.41 -6.47
N ILE A 13 5.02 -0.53 -6.25
CA ILE A 13 3.59 -0.87 -6.37
C ILE A 13 3.26 -1.24 -7.82
N GLY A 14 3.72 -0.46 -8.80
CA GLY A 14 3.51 -0.73 -10.23
C GLY A 14 4.07 -2.09 -10.66
N ALA A 15 5.31 -2.39 -10.25
CA ALA A 15 5.93 -3.69 -10.49
C ALA A 15 5.15 -4.85 -9.84
N SER A 16 4.65 -4.64 -8.62
CA SER A 16 3.86 -5.66 -7.91
C SER A 16 2.51 -5.91 -8.57
N ALA A 17 1.84 -4.86 -9.05
CA ALA A 17 0.60 -4.98 -9.80
C ALA A 17 0.79 -5.76 -11.11
N LEU A 18 1.88 -5.52 -11.83
CA LEU A 18 2.23 -6.28 -13.05
C LEU A 18 2.50 -7.76 -12.74
N SER A 19 3.21 -8.07 -11.65
CA SER A 19 3.46 -9.45 -11.21
C SER A 19 2.16 -10.18 -10.89
N LEU A 20 1.31 -9.56 -10.07
CA LEU A 20 0.01 -10.11 -9.69
C LEU A 20 -0.89 -10.36 -10.90
N ALA A 21 -0.94 -9.41 -11.84
CA ALA A 21 -1.68 -9.57 -13.08
C ALA A 21 -1.14 -10.71 -13.95
N ALA A 22 0.17 -10.99 -13.92
CA ALA A 22 0.76 -12.13 -14.62
C ALA A 22 0.40 -13.46 -13.94
N GLU A 23 0.44 -13.53 -12.61
CA GLU A 23 0.04 -14.72 -11.83
C GLU A 23 -1.42 -15.09 -12.06
N LEU A 24 -2.34 -14.13 -11.94
CA LEU A 24 -3.77 -14.37 -12.16
C LEU A 24 -4.08 -14.82 -13.59
N ARG A 25 -3.32 -14.35 -14.59
CA ARG A 25 -3.46 -14.81 -15.98
C ARG A 25 -3.01 -16.27 -16.16
N ARG A 26 -1.97 -16.71 -15.47
CA ARG A 26 -1.51 -18.12 -15.54
C ARG A 26 -2.56 -19.06 -14.95
N VAL A 27 -3.17 -18.67 -13.85
CA VAL A 27 -4.23 -19.44 -13.17
C VAL A 27 -5.49 -19.55 -14.03
N ALA A 28 -5.78 -18.51 -14.84
CA ALA A 28 -6.91 -18.52 -15.77
C ALA A 28 -6.68 -19.34 -17.07
N ASP A 29 -5.42 -19.60 -17.47
CA ASP A 29 -5.07 -20.41 -18.67
C ASP A 29 -4.11 -21.56 -18.31
N PRO A 30 -4.55 -22.55 -17.51
CA PRO A 30 -3.72 -23.70 -17.12
C PRO A 30 -3.37 -24.62 -18.31
N GLY A 31 -4.14 -24.55 -19.41
CA GLY A 31 -4.07 -25.47 -20.56
C GLY A 31 -2.97 -25.19 -21.57
N ARG A 32 -2.29 -24.04 -21.53
CA ARG A 32 -1.22 -23.70 -22.49
C ARG A 32 0.14 -24.33 -22.19
N ALA A 33 0.35 -24.83 -20.98
CA ALA A 33 1.62 -25.44 -20.58
C ALA A 33 1.74 -26.94 -20.97
N GLY A 34 0.63 -27.61 -21.30
CA GLY A 34 0.60 -29.06 -21.57
C GLY A 34 0.33 -29.46 -23.03
N ALA A 35 0.16 -28.51 -23.95
CA ALA A 35 -0.36 -28.79 -25.30
C ALA A 35 0.68 -29.31 -26.32
N ASP A 36 1.93 -29.55 -25.92
CA ASP A 36 3.03 -29.94 -26.84
C ASP A 36 3.50 -31.41 -26.71
N VAL A 37 2.70 -32.29 -26.09
CA VAL A 37 3.04 -33.73 -25.98
C VAL A 37 1.88 -34.60 -26.49
N LEU A 38 2.06 -35.20 -27.67
CA LEU A 38 1.26 -36.33 -28.18
C LEU A 38 2.10 -37.63 -28.12
N PRO A 39 1.52 -38.85 -28.25
CA PRO A 39 0.97 -39.55 -27.08
C PRO A 39 1.35 -41.03 -27.11
N TYR A 40 2.24 -41.48 -26.24
CA TYR A 40 2.32 -42.91 -25.92
C TYR A 40 2.67 -43.03 -24.45
N ASN A 41 1.77 -43.67 -23.69
CA ASN A 41 1.98 -44.57 -22.55
C ASN A 41 0.78 -44.47 -21.59
N LEU A 42 -0.03 -45.54 -21.57
CA LEU A 42 -1.27 -45.70 -20.80
C LEU A 42 -1.03 -46.06 -19.32
N GLU A 43 0.09 -45.61 -18.74
CA GLU A 43 0.43 -45.80 -17.32
C GLU A 43 1.09 -44.54 -16.74
N SER A 44 0.76 -43.36 -17.26
CA SER A 44 0.99 -42.13 -16.50
C SER A 44 -0.05 -42.11 -15.41
N LEU A 45 0.37 -42.46 -14.18
CA LEU A 45 -0.28 -41.99 -12.95
C LEU A 45 -0.76 -40.58 -13.25
N GLN A 46 -2.08 -40.42 -13.36
CA GLN A 46 -2.68 -39.11 -13.47
C GLN A 46 -2.20 -38.40 -12.22
N ASP A 47 -1.19 -37.55 -12.40
CA ASP A 47 -0.76 -36.58 -11.44
C ASP A 47 -2.05 -35.84 -11.10
N GLU A 48 -2.60 -36.13 -9.93
CA GLU A 48 -3.85 -35.58 -9.41
C GLU A 48 -3.59 -34.09 -9.18
N ALA A 49 -3.47 -33.34 -10.26
CA ALA A 49 -3.55 -31.90 -10.24
C ALA A 49 -4.91 -31.60 -9.62
N ASP A 50 -4.91 -30.95 -8.46
CA ASP A 50 -6.11 -30.40 -7.84
C ASP A 50 -6.25 -28.96 -8.34
N PRO A 51 -6.93 -28.74 -9.49
CA PRO A 51 -7.05 -27.40 -10.06
C PRO A 51 -7.83 -26.45 -9.16
N LEU A 52 -8.67 -26.98 -8.24
CA LEU A 52 -9.40 -26.16 -7.28
C LEU A 52 -8.48 -25.73 -6.12
N GLY A 53 -7.59 -26.61 -5.68
CA GLY A 53 -6.50 -26.29 -4.76
C GLY A 53 -5.59 -25.19 -5.31
N ASP A 54 -5.09 -25.36 -6.54
CA ASP A 54 -4.23 -24.38 -7.21
C ASP A 54 -4.91 -23.01 -7.36
N LEU A 55 -6.21 -23.00 -7.68
CA LEU A 55 -6.99 -21.76 -7.76
C LEU A 55 -7.15 -21.10 -6.39
N ALA A 56 -7.39 -21.88 -5.34
CA ALA A 56 -7.54 -21.36 -3.97
C ALA A 56 -6.23 -20.72 -3.48
N ASP A 57 -5.10 -21.39 -3.70
CA ASP A 57 -3.78 -20.87 -3.34
C ASP A 57 -3.46 -19.58 -4.11
N ALA A 58 -3.73 -19.55 -5.41
CA ALA A 58 -3.59 -18.33 -6.21
C ALA A 58 -4.46 -17.17 -5.70
N CYS A 59 -5.69 -17.44 -5.24
CA CYS A 59 -6.54 -16.41 -4.66
C CYS A 59 -5.93 -15.85 -3.36
N LEU A 60 -5.40 -16.72 -2.49
CA LEU A 60 -4.76 -16.32 -1.24
C LEU A 60 -3.47 -15.53 -1.48
N ASP A 61 -2.62 -15.99 -2.40
CA ASP A 61 -1.41 -15.27 -2.81
C ASP A 61 -1.74 -13.90 -3.41
N GLY A 62 -2.81 -13.83 -4.20
CA GLY A 62 -3.31 -12.57 -4.74
C GLY A 62 -3.75 -11.59 -3.66
N LEU A 63 -4.51 -12.04 -2.67
CA LEU A 63 -4.90 -11.24 -1.51
C LEU A 63 -3.68 -10.77 -0.71
N ALA A 64 -2.69 -11.64 -0.51
CA ALA A 64 -1.44 -11.28 0.17
C ALA A 64 -0.67 -10.22 -0.64
N GLY A 65 -0.64 -10.33 -1.97
CA GLY A 65 -0.06 -9.33 -2.88
C GLY A 65 -0.73 -7.97 -2.75
N VAL A 66 -2.07 -7.94 -2.77
CA VAL A 66 -2.86 -6.71 -2.58
C VAL A 66 -2.58 -6.09 -1.20
N ALA A 67 -2.57 -6.88 -0.13
CA ALA A 67 -2.29 -6.38 1.22
C ALA A 67 -0.91 -5.70 1.33
N ARG A 68 0.11 -6.23 0.65
CA ARG A 68 1.43 -5.58 0.57
C ARG A 68 1.37 -4.26 -0.19
N MET A 69 0.63 -4.20 -1.30
CA MET A 69 0.44 -2.95 -2.05
C MET A 69 -0.32 -1.89 -1.23
N GLU A 70 -1.34 -2.29 -0.47
CA GLU A 70 -2.07 -1.39 0.43
C GLU A 70 -1.17 -0.80 1.52
N ALA A 71 -0.28 -1.62 2.09
CA ALA A 71 0.74 -1.15 3.03
C ALA A 71 1.64 -0.08 2.40
N ARG A 72 2.14 -0.33 1.19
CA ARG A 72 2.97 0.64 0.46
C ARG A 72 2.22 1.92 0.14
N LEU A 73 0.95 1.84 -0.28
CA LEU A 73 0.09 3.01 -0.48
C LEU A 73 -0.14 3.77 0.83
N ALA A 74 -0.28 3.08 1.96
CA ALA A 74 -0.37 3.74 3.26
C ALA A 74 0.90 4.52 3.60
N ALA A 75 2.09 3.98 3.32
CA ALA A 75 3.35 4.72 3.48
C ALA A 75 3.43 5.95 2.56
N VAL A 76 2.97 5.85 1.32
CA VAL A 76 2.86 7.01 0.41
C VAL A 76 1.94 8.07 1.01
N LYS A 77 0.75 7.68 1.50
CA LYS A 77 -0.18 8.62 2.15
C LYS A 77 0.45 9.31 3.36
N VAL A 78 1.17 8.58 4.21
CA VAL A 78 1.88 9.16 5.38
C VAL A 78 2.87 10.22 4.94
N ASN A 79 3.69 9.92 3.92
CA ASN A 79 4.69 10.87 3.42
C ASN A 79 4.05 12.13 2.83
N LEU A 80 2.96 11.99 2.07
CA LEU A 80 2.22 13.12 1.52
C LEU A 80 1.56 13.96 2.61
N ALA A 81 0.93 13.34 3.61
CA ALA A 81 0.28 14.04 4.71
C ALA A 81 1.29 14.79 5.59
N ALA A 82 2.41 14.15 5.94
CA ALA A 82 3.50 14.80 6.67
C ALA A 82 4.13 15.94 5.86
N GLY A 83 4.28 15.75 4.54
CA GLY A 83 4.78 16.79 3.64
C GLY A 83 3.86 18.01 3.57
N PHE A 84 2.54 17.77 3.43
CA PHE A 84 1.54 18.83 3.41
C PHE A 84 1.48 19.60 4.74
N ALA A 85 1.39 18.88 5.87
CA ALA A 85 1.36 19.51 7.19
C ALA A 85 2.63 20.33 7.48
N ALA A 86 3.80 19.85 7.05
CA ALA A 86 5.05 20.59 7.19
C ALA A 86 5.10 21.84 6.30
N ALA A 87 4.55 21.78 5.09
CA ALA A 87 4.46 22.93 4.19
C ALA A 87 3.55 24.02 4.79
N GLU A 88 2.37 23.64 5.28
CA GLU A 88 1.44 24.55 5.95
C GLU A 88 2.06 25.17 7.21
N ALA A 89 2.76 24.38 8.03
CA ALA A 89 3.48 24.87 9.19
C ALA A 89 4.62 25.85 8.83
N ALA A 90 5.29 25.66 7.70
CA ALA A 90 6.36 26.55 7.23
C ALA A 90 5.83 27.88 6.69
N LEU A 91 4.57 27.94 6.25
CA LEU A 91 3.89 29.16 5.83
C LEU A 91 3.38 29.99 7.03
N ALA A 92 3.24 29.38 8.20
CA ALA A 92 2.79 30.05 9.41
C ALA A 92 3.82 31.08 9.92
N ALA A 93 3.34 32.18 10.52
CA ALA A 93 4.19 33.17 11.14
C ALA A 93 5.03 32.54 12.28
N PRO A 94 6.34 32.85 12.41
CA PRO A 94 7.18 32.28 13.46
C PRO A 94 6.69 32.56 14.88
N ASP A 95 5.98 33.67 15.07
CA ASP A 95 5.39 34.15 16.32
C ASP A 95 3.88 33.89 16.43
N ALA A 96 3.33 32.99 15.60
CA ALA A 96 1.93 32.63 15.61
C ALA A 96 1.42 32.29 17.03
N SER A 97 0.35 32.97 17.41
CA SER A 97 -0.39 32.71 18.63
C SER A 97 -0.91 31.27 18.67
N ARG A 98 -1.33 30.83 19.86
CA ARG A 98 -1.96 29.51 20.01
C ARG A 98 -3.21 29.38 19.15
N SER A 99 -4.03 30.43 19.12
CA SER A 99 -5.27 30.46 18.33
C SER A 99 -4.99 30.31 16.83
N GLU A 100 -3.96 30.97 16.31
CA GLU A 100 -3.60 30.86 14.89
C GLU A 100 -3.10 29.46 14.52
N ARG A 101 -2.34 28.83 15.43
CA ARG A 101 -1.92 27.43 15.26
C ARG A 101 -3.10 26.45 15.29
N ASP A 102 -4.08 26.68 16.17
CA ASP A 102 -5.28 25.86 16.24
C ASP A 102 -6.09 25.98 14.93
N VAL A 103 -6.24 27.20 14.38
CA VAL A 103 -6.89 27.44 13.07
C VAL A 103 -6.15 26.73 11.93
N LEU A 104 -4.82 26.80 11.91
CA LEU A 104 -4.01 26.08 10.92
C LEU A 104 -4.23 24.57 11.01
N GLN A 105 -4.22 24.00 12.22
CA GLN A 105 -4.45 22.57 12.43
C GLN A 105 -5.85 22.13 11.95
N MET A 106 -6.87 22.96 12.20
CA MET A 106 -8.23 22.73 11.68
C MET A 106 -8.26 22.76 10.15
N SER A 107 -7.60 23.75 9.53
CA SER A 107 -7.49 23.87 8.07
C SER A 107 -6.81 22.64 7.46
N VAL A 108 -5.63 22.26 7.98
CA VAL A 108 -4.90 21.06 7.53
C VAL A 108 -5.77 19.81 7.62
N THR A 109 -6.50 19.66 8.74
CA THR A 109 -7.40 18.51 8.95
C THR A 109 -8.53 18.49 7.93
N ALA A 110 -9.17 19.63 7.67
CA ALA A 110 -10.28 19.74 6.71
C ALA A 110 -9.82 19.46 5.28
N GLU A 111 -8.66 19.98 4.86
CA GLU A 111 -8.10 19.74 3.53
C GLU A 111 -7.76 18.26 3.31
N VAL A 112 -7.13 17.62 4.31
CA VAL A 112 -6.81 16.18 4.24
C VAL A 112 -8.08 15.33 4.26
N ALA A 113 -9.08 15.71 5.05
CA ALA A 113 -10.39 15.04 5.06
C ALA A 113 -11.07 15.11 3.69
N GLY A 114 -11.07 16.29 3.06
CA GLY A 114 -11.58 16.50 1.72
C GLY A 114 -10.85 15.68 0.67
N ALA A 115 -9.51 15.75 0.66
CA ALA A 115 -8.67 15.02 -0.31
C ALA A 115 -8.85 13.49 -0.22
N LEU A 116 -9.00 12.96 1.00
CA LEU A 116 -9.19 11.52 1.23
C LEU A 116 -10.66 11.08 1.22
N THR A 117 -11.61 12.03 1.14
CA THR A 117 -13.06 11.75 1.25
C THR A 117 -13.41 10.98 2.52
N VAL A 118 -12.91 11.45 3.67
CA VAL A 118 -13.17 10.86 4.99
C VAL A 118 -13.69 11.92 5.96
N SER A 119 -14.13 11.50 7.15
CA SER A 119 -14.49 12.45 8.20
C SER A 119 -13.25 13.18 8.73
N GLU A 120 -13.42 14.43 9.19
CA GLU A 120 -12.36 15.21 9.84
C GLU A 120 -11.74 14.47 11.03
N GLY A 121 -12.54 13.74 11.81
CA GLY A 121 -12.01 12.92 12.91
C GLY A 121 -11.09 11.79 12.44
N SER A 122 -11.39 11.18 11.28
CA SER A 122 -10.51 10.17 10.68
C SER A 122 -9.23 10.80 10.12
N ALA A 123 -9.35 11.97 9.51
CA ALA A 123 -8.21 12.72 8.99
C ALA A 123 -7.28 13.21 10.12
N ALA A 124 -7.84 13.71 11.22
CA ALA A 124 -7.07 14.14 12.39
C ALA A 124 -6.25 12.99 12.98
N ARG A 125 -6.90 11.83 13.20
CA ARG A 125 -6.20 10.63 13.68
C ARG A 125 -5.11 10.17 12.70
N PHE A 126 -5.42 10.18 11.40
CA PHE A 126 -4.45 9.82 10.36
C PHE A 126 -3.24 10.78 10.34
N LEU A 127 -3.46 12.08 10.54
CA LEU A 127 -2.39 13.09 10.63
C LEU A 127 -1.51 12.88 11.86
N GLU A 128 -2.09 12.57 13.03
CA GLU A 128 -1.34 12.23 14.24
C GLU A 128 -0.47 10.99 14.04
N GLU A 129 -1.05 9.91 13.49
CA GLU A 129 -0.32 8.68 13.16
C GLU A 129 0.79 8.94 12.13
N SER A 130 0.52 9.79 11.13
CA SER A 130 1.51 10.18 10.11
C SER A 130 2.66 10.98 10.70
N ALA A 131 2.38 11.92 11.60
CA ALA A 131 3.41 12.69 12.30
C ALA A 131 4.31 11.78 13.14
N ARG A 132 3.71 10.84 13.89
CA ARG A 132 4.44 9.85 14.68
C ARG A 132 5.31 8.93 13.82
N LEU A 133 4.79 8.44 12.69
CA LEU A 133 5.53 7.56 11.78
C LEU A 133 6.68 8.27 11.06
N SER A 134 6.47 9.51 10.63
CA SER A 134 7.49 10.27 9.90
C SER A 134 8.55 10.91 10.80
N GLY A 135 8.22 11.20 12.06
CA GLY A 135 9.17 11.75 13.04
C GLY A 135 9.82 10.68 13.91
N ASP A 136 9.00 9.92 14.66
CA ASP A 136 9.50 9.09 15.76
C ASP A 136 9.80 7.64 15.34
N LEU A 137 9.15 7.15 14.28
CA LEU A 137 9.21 5.74 13.87
C LEU A 137 9.62 5.54 12.40
N PRO A 138 10.73 6.13 11.91
CA PRO A 138 11.11 6.10 10.50
C PRO A 138 11.38 4.68 9.99
N LEU A 139 11.91 3.77 10.83
CA LEU A 139 12.10 2.36 10.47
C LEU A 139 10.77 1.62 10.29
N THR A 140 9.76 1.96 11.08
CA THR A 140 8.40 1.43 10.93
C THR A 140 7.76 1.94 9.65
N LEU A 141 7.95 3.22 9.33
CA LEU A 141 7.50 3.79 8.06
C LEU A 141 8.19 3.12 6.85
N ALA A 142 9.48 2.82 6.96
CA ALA A 142 10.21 2.08 5.94
C ALA A 142 9.68 0.65 5.77
N ALA A 143 9.40 -0.07 6.86
CA ALA A 143 8.79 -1.41 6.81
C ALA A 143 7.39 -1.40 6.17
N LEU A 144 6.58 -0.37 6.48
CA LEU A 144 5.29 -0.14 5.84
C LEU A 144 5.47 0.12 4.33
N GLY A 145 6.45 0.95 3.95
CA GLY A 145 6.81 1.23 2.55
C GLY A 145 7.42 0.05 1.79
N ALA A 146 8.01 -0.91 2.49
CA ALA A 146 8.43 -2.19 1.91
C ALA A 146 7.24 -3.15 1.71
N GLY A 147 6.13 -2.92 2.42
CA GLY A 147 4.96 -3.80 2.47
C GLY A 147 5.16 -5.02 3.38
N THR A 148 6.12 -4.99 4.32
CA THR A 148 6.38 -6.10 5.25
C THR A 148 5.47 -6.07 6.47
N ILE A 149 4.89 -4.91 6.78
CA ILE A 149 3.85 -4.73 7.80
C ILE A 149 2.67 -3.99 7.18
N SER A 150 1.46 -4.26 7.67
CA SER A 150 0.25 -3.57 7.23
C SER A 150 -0.04 -2.31 8.05
N TRP A 151 -0.93 -1.45 7.54
CA TRP A 151 -1.42 -0.27 8.29
C TRP A 151 -1.98 -0.62 9.67
N GLN A 152 -2.56 -1.80 9.82
CA GLN A 152 -3.11 -2.28 11.09
C GLN A 152 -2.05 -2.48 12.17
N HIS A 153 -0.79 -2.71 11.79
CA HIS A 153 0.32 -2.87 12.74
C HIS A 153 0.85 -1.54 13.28
N VAL A 154 0.52 -0.42 12.61
CA VAL A 154 1.15 0.88 12.88
C VAL A 154 0.19 1.94 13.42
N ARG A 155 -1.13 1.69 13.37
CA ARG A 155 -2.19 2.57 13.85
C ARG A 155 -2.58 2.31 15.30
#